data_AF-A0A8S0VHI7-F1
#
_entry.id   AF-A0A8S0VHI7-F1
#
_cell.length_a   1.000
_cell.length_b   1.000
_cell.length_c   1.000
_cell.angle_alpha   90.00
_cell.angle_beta   90.00
_cell.angle_gamma   90.00
#
_symmetry.space_group_name_H-M   'P 1'
#
loop_
_entity.id
_entity.type
_entity.pdbx_description
1 polymer ?
#
loop_
_entity_poly.entity_id
_entity_poly.type
_entity_poly.pdbx_seq_one_letter_code
_entity_poly.pdbx_strand_id
1 'polypeptide(L)'
;MTGKAETVNGFCSTLIVQIAFYLHIQMHVYGRPAVFSKSVIFATAFMSFFSVVIALFKDIPDIVGDKIFGIRSFTVRLGQQRVFWICISLLEMAYLVALSVGVTSSCIWSKWITVIGHIVLASLLWNHANSIDLKNKNAITSFYMFMWKPFYAEYLIIPLVR
;
A
#
# COMPACT_ATOMS: atom_id res chain seq x y z
N MET A 1 1.41 -16.34 -17.96
CA MET A 1 0.68 -15.10 -18.38
C MET A 1 -0.53 -14.79 -17.50
N THR A 2 -1.12 -15.77 -16.81
CA THR A 2 -2.29 -15.61 -15.92
C THR A 2 -2.01 -14.76 -14.66
N GLY A 3 -0.90 -14.98 -13.95
CA GLY A 3 -0.63 -14.29 -12.68
C GLY A 3 -0.44 -12.76 -12.75
N LYS A 4 -0.07 -12.21 -13.91
CA LYS A 4 0.14 -10.76 -14.08
C LYS A 4 -1.16 -10.03 -14.43
N ALA A 5 -2.02 -10.68 -15.21
CA ALA A 5 -3.39 -10.23 -15.44
C ALA A 5 -4.22 -10.28 -14.15
N GLU A 6 -4.04 -11.33 -13.33
CA GLU A 6 -4.67 -11.43 -11.99
C GLU A 6 -4.25 -10.31 -11.04
N THR A 7 -3.04 -9.76 -11.17
CA THR A 7 -2.62 -8.64 -10.33
C THR A 7 -3.25 -7.33 -10.75
N VAL A 8 -3.29 -7.05 -12.06
CA VAL A 8 -3.97 -5.86 -12.57
C VAL A 8 -5.47 -5.94 -12.26
N ASN A 9 -6.05 -7.15 -12.36
CA ASN A 9 -7.43 -7.40 -11.96
C ASN A 9 -7.63 -7.23 -10.45
N GLY A 10 -6.73 -7.75 -9.61
CA GLY A 10 -6.77 -7.55 -8.15
C GLY A 10 -6.63 -6.08 -7.76
N PHE A 11 -5.78 -5.32 -8.44
CA PHE A 11 -5.64 -3.88 -8.26
C PHE A 11 -6.93 -3.11 -8.64
N CYS A 12 -7.50 -3.38 -9.83
CA CYS A 12 -8.81 -2.83 -10.19
C CYS A 12 -9.88 -3.22 -9.18
N SER A 13 -9.86 -4.46 -8.66
CA SER A 13 -10.78 -4.89 -7.61
C SER A 13 -10.61 -4.09 -6.32
N THR A 14 -9.39 -3.72 -5.90
CA THR A 14 -9.22 -2.91 -4.68
C THR A 14 -9.93 -1.55 -4.77
N LEU A 15 -9.78 -0.85 -5.90
CA LEU A 15 -10.43 0.44 -6.15
C LEU A 15 -11.94 0.30 -6.28
N ILE A 16 -12.39 -0.68 -7.06
CA ILE A 16 -13.81 -0.94 -7.31
C ILE A 16 -14.51 -1.29 -6.01
N VAL A 17 -13.94 -2.18 -5.19
CA VAL A 17 -14.52 -2.59 -3.91
C VAL A 17 -14.58 -1.40 -2.95
N GLN A 18 -13.52 -0.59 -2.84
CA GLN A 18 -13.54 0.58 -1.94
C GLN A 18 -14.62 1.59 -2.31
N ILE A 19 -14.69 1.97 -3.59
CA ILE A 19 -15.67 2.94 -4.08
C ILE A 19 -17.08 2.36 -4.01
N ALA A 20 -17.28 1.09 -4.35
CA ALA A 20 -18.58 0.43 -4.30
C ALA A 20 -19.12 0.37 -2.86
N PHE A 21 -18.31 0.01 -1.87
CA PHE A 21 -18.73 0.03 -0.47
C PHE A 21 -19.08 1.44 0.01
N TYR A 22 -18.27 2.44 -0.35
CA TYR A 22 -18.55 3.83 -0.02
C TYR A 22 -19.91 4.29 -0.59
N LEU A 23 -20.13 4.04 -1.88
CA LEU A 23 -21.36 4.39 -2.58
C LEU A 23 -22.57 3.63 -2.04
N HIS A 24 -22.42 2.34 -1.71
CA HIS A 24 -23.48 1.54 -1.12
C HIS A 24 -23.91 2.11 0.24
N ILE A 25 -22.97 2.39 1.13
CA ILE A 25 -23.25 2.96 2.44
C ILE A 25 -23.87 4.37 2.33
N GLN A 26 -23.34 5.24 1.47
CA GLN A 26 -23.88 6.60 1.34
C GLN A 26 -25.29 6.62 0.73
N MET A 27 -25.48 5.93 -0.40
CA MET A 27 -26.71 6.05 -1.18
C MET A 27 -27.81 5.11 -0.67
N HIS A 28 -27.48 3.90 -0.22
CA HIS A 28 -28.48 2.90 0.15
C HIS A 28 -28.72 2.82 1.66
N VAL A 29 -27.68 2.99 2.49
CA VAL A 29 -27.84 2.93 3.96
C VAL A 29 -28.21 4.30 4.54
N TYR A 30 -27.47 5.35 4.16
CA TYR A 30 -27.71 6.70 4.70
C TYR A 30 -28.66 7.56 3.84
N GLY A 31 -28.99 7.15 2.61
CA GLY A 31 -29.87 7.90 1.71
C GLY A 31 -29.32 9.28 1.31
N ARG A 32 -28.00 9.48 1.35
CA ARG A 32 -27.34 10.76 1.06
C ARG A 32 -26.68 10.73 -0.32
N PRO A 33 -26.59 11.89 -1.00
CA PRO A 33 -25.81 11.98 -2.23
C PRO A 33 -24.33 11.68 -1.94
N ALA A 34 -23.68 11.00 -2.87
CA ALA A 34 -22.26 10.69 -2.77
C ALA A 34 -21.43 11.98 -2.89
N VAL A 35 -20.91 12.47 -1.76
CA VAL A 35 -19.99 13.62 -1.72
C VAL A 35 -18.61 13.12 -1.31
N PHE A 36 -17.60 13.31 -2.16
CA PHE A 36 -16.22 12.91 -1.83
C PHE A 36 -15.58 13.94 -0.92
N SER A 37 -15.47 13.65 0.38
CA SER A 37 -14.76 14.50 1.33
C SER A 37 -13.24 14.42 1.12
N LYS A 38 -12.50 15.42 1.62
CA LYS A 38 -11.03 15.42 1.58
C LYS A 38 -10.44 14.14 2.19
N SER A 39 -11.00 13.66 3.31
CA SER A 39 -10.58 12.40 3.95
C SER A 39 -10.83 11.18 3.07
N VAL A 40 -11.98 11.10 2.37
CA VAL A 40 -12.29 9.97 1.47
C VAL A 40 -11.37 9.98 0.25
N ILE A 41 -11.11 11.16 -0.33
CA ILE A 41 -10.18 11.30 -1.47
C ILE A 41 -8.77 10.87 -1.03
N PHE A 42 -8.30 11.36 0.12
CA PHE A 42 -7.01 10.99 0.68
C PHE A 42 -6.92 9.48 0.92
N ALA A 43 -7.91 8.90 1.60
CA ALA A 43 -7.97 7.46 1.88
C ALA A 43 -7.89 6.62 0.61
N THR A 44 -8.69 6.99 -0.41
CA THR A 44 -8.73 6.26 -1.68
C THR A 44 -7.41 6.37 -2.43
N ALA A 45 -6.84 7.58 -2.50
CA ALA A 45 -5.55 7.81 -3.15
C ALA A 45 -4.42 7.04 -2.44
N PHE A 46 -4.35 7.12 -1.12
CA PHE A 46 -3.32 6.46 -0.32
C PHE A 46 -3.40 4.93 -0.43
N MET A 47 -4.60 4.34 -0.26
CA MET A 47 -4.78 2.89 -0.33
C MET A 47 -4.54 2.34 -1.73
N SER A 48 -4.92 3.09 -2.76
CA SER A 48 -4.62 2.72 -4.15
C SER A 48 -3.12 2.75 -4.42
N PHE A 49 -2.41 3.78 -3.97
CA PHE A 49 -0.97 3.88 -4.11
C PHE A 49 -0.25 2.72 -3.40
N PHE A 50 -0.63 2.43 -2.16
CA PHE A 50 -0.08 1.29 -1.40
C PHE A 50 -0.30 -0.04 -2.15
N SER A 51 -1.49 -0.24 -2.70
CA SER A 51 -1.83 -1.44 -3.49
C SER A 51 -0.96 -1.59 -4.74
N VAL A 52 -0.65 -0.49 -5.44
CA VAL A 52 0.32 -0.51 -6.57
C VAL A 52 1.70 -0.95 -6.08
N VAL A 53 2.17 -0.44 -4.95
CA VAL A 53 3.50 -0.79 -4.46
C VAL A 53 3.58 -2.26 -4.04
N ILE A 54 2.54 -2.81 -3.39
CA ILE A 54 2.46 -4.26 -3.09
C ILE A 54 2.47 -5.08 -4.39
N ALA A 55 1.73 -4.62 -5.40
CA ALA A 55 1.70 -5.27 -6.71
C ALA A 55 3.06 -5.27 -7.41
N LEU A 56 3.85 -4.21 -7.27
CA LEU A 56 5.24 -4.18 -7.74
C LEU A 56 6.13 -5.11 -6.91
N PHE A 57 5.89 -5.17 -5.60
CA PHE A 57 6.71 -5.95 -4.70
C PHE A 57 6.54 -7.45 -4.87
N LYS A 58 5.34 -7.94 -5.21
CA LYS A 58 5.10 -9.36 -5.49
C LYS A 58 5.97 -9.88 -6.66
N ASP A 59 6.32 -9.01 -7.62
CA ASP A 59 7.14 -9.37 -8.78
C ASP A 59 8.63 -9.58 -8.36
N ILE A 60 9.01 -9.24 -7.12
CA ILE A 60 10.36 -9.44 -6.57
C ILE A 60 10.64 -10.94 -6.32
N PRO A 61 9.87 -11.66 -5.47
CA PRO A 61 10.07 -13.10 -5.27
C PRO A 61 9.81 -13.94 -6.54
N ASP A 62 9.03 -13.41 -7.50
CA ASP A 62 8.68 -14.09 -8.74
C ASP A 62 9.74 -13.97 -9.86
N ILE A 63 10.83 -13.21 -9.65
CA ILE A 63 11.83 -12.89 -10.68
C ILE A 63 12.40 -14.12 -11.41
N VAL A 64 12.60 -15.24 -10.70
CA VAL A 64 13.14 -16.48 -11.29
C VAL A 64 12.14 -17.10 -12.25
N GLY A 65 10.86 -17.17 -11.85
CA GLY A 65 9.79 -17.67 -12.70
C GLY A 65 9.62 -16.78 -13.92
N ASP A 66 9.57 -15.46 -13.73
CA ASP A 66 9.45 -14.48 -14.81
C ASP A 66 10.57 -14.63 -15.86
N LYS A 67 11.82 -14.86 -15.43
CA LYS A 67 12.94 -15.09 -16.36
C LYS A 67 12.77 -16.37 -17.18
N ILE A 68 12.36 -17.47 -16.55
CA ILE A 68 12.18 -18.77 -17.24
C ILE A 68 11.06 -18.67 -18.28
N PHE A 69 9.97 -17.98 -17.96
CA PHE A 69 8.83 -17.79 -18.86
C PHE A 69 8.97 -16.60 -19.81
N GLY A 70 10.13 -15.93 -19.86
CA GLY A 70 10.38 -14.79 -20.74
C GLY A 70 9.57 -13.53 -20.44
N ILE A 71 9.00 -13.41 -19.24
CA ILE A 71 8.20 -12.26 -18.80
C ILE A 71 9.14 -11.11 -18.42
N ARG A 72 9.02 -9.98 -19.12
CA ARG A 72 9.81 -8.76 -18.85
C ARG A 72 9.18 -7.90 -17.74
N SER A 73 9.23 -8.35 -16.48
CA SER A 73 8.80 -7.53 -15.32
C SER A 73 9.79 -6.41 -14.97
N PHE A 74 9.33 -5.46 -14.16
CA PHE A 74 10.15 -4.34 -13.70
C PHE A 74 11.37 -4.84 -12.92
N THR A 75 11.17 -5.85 -12.06
CA THR A 75 12.22 -6.56 -11.33
C THR A 75 13.21 -7.27 -12.25
N VAL A 76 12.75 -7.89 -13.35
CA VAL A 76 13.65 -8.51 -14.34
C VAL A 76 14.52 -7.47 -15.05
N ARG A 77 13.99 -6.28 -15.33
CA ARG A 77 14.72 -5.21 -16.05
C ARG A 77 15.73 -4.46 -15.18
N LEU A 78 15.34 -4.08 -13.97
CA LEU A 78 16.15 -3.22 -13.09
C LEU A 78 16.93 -3.99 -12.04
N GLY A 79 16.56 -5.24 -11.79
CA GLY A 79 17.15 -6.08 -10.76
C GLY A 79 16.40 -6.00 -9.43
N GLN A 80 16.43 -7.12 -8.72
CA GLN A 80 15.71 -7.36 -7.47
C GLN A 80 16.01 -6.32 -6.38
N GLN A 81 17.29 -6.04 -6.13
CA GLN A 81 17.71 -5.11 -5.08
C GLN A 81 17.25 -3.68 -5.33
N ARG A 82 17.33 -3.21 -6.58
CA ARG A 82 16.89 -1.85 -6.93
C ARG A 82 15.39 -1.71 -6.78
N VAL A 83 14.62 -2.69 -7.27
CA VAL A 83 13.15 -2.65 -7.17
C VAL A 83 12.68 -2.75 -5.72
N PHE A 84 13.33 -3.57 -4.88
CA PHE A 84 13.06 -3.61 -3.44
C PHE A 84 13.16 -2.22 -2.82
N TRP A 85 14.31 -1.54 -2.96
CA TRP A 85 14.52 -0.22 -2.37
C TRP A 85 13.62 0.86 -2.97
N ILE A 86 13.28 0.78 -4.27
CA ILE A 86 12.28 1.68 -4.87
C ILE A 86 10.93 1.51 -4.17
N CYS A 87 10.47 0.28 -3.93
CA CYS A 87 9.20 0.04 -3.25
C CYS A 87 9.21 0.57 -1.81
N ILE A 88 10.29 0.32 -1.05
CA ILE A 88 10.45 0.85 0.30
C ILE A 88 10.39 2.39 0.29
N SER A 89 11.19 3.03 -0.58
CA SER A 89 11.19 4.49 -0.69
C SER A 89 9.83 5.06 -1.07
N LEU A 90 9.08 4.40 -1.96
CA LEU A 90 7.73 4.83 -2.33
C LEU A 90 6.76 4.77 -1.12
N LEU A 91 6.82 3.70 -0.32
CA LEU A 91 5.99 3.57 0.88
C LEU A 91 6.38 4.58 1.97
N GLU A 92 7.68 4.79 2.20
CA GLU A 92 8.16 5.82 3.14
C GLU A 92 7.68 7.22 2.73
N MET A 93 7.74 7.55 1.43
CA MET A 93 7.21 8.82 0.93
C MET A 93 5.69 8.93 1.13
N ALA A 94 4.94 7.85 0.93
CA ALA A 94 3.51 7.84 1.23
C ALA A 94 3.25 8.12 2.72
N TYR A 95 4.01 7.49 3.62
CA TYR A 95 3.92 7.76 5.04
C TYR A 95 4.26 9.20 5.40
N LEU A 96 5.27 9.81 4.79
CA LEU A 96 5.57 11.24 4.97
C LEU A 96 4.41 12.15 4.54
N VAL A 97 3.73 11.81 3.44
CA VAL A 97 2.52 12.54 3.02
C VAL A 97 1.39 12.38 4.03
N ALA A 98 1.17 11.17 4.54
CA ALA A 98 0.15 10.92 5.57
C ALA A 98 0.44 11.66 6.88
N LEU A 99 1.71 11.74 7.28
CA LEU A 99 2.15 12.56 8.42
C LEU A 99 1.85 14.03 8.21
N SER A 100 2.16 14.55 7.02
CA SER A 100 1.86 15.95 6.67
C SER A 100 0.36 16.24 6.77
N VAL A 101 -0.49 15.34 6.26
CA VAL A 101 -1.95 15.45 6.40
C VAL A 101 -2.37 15.44 7.87
N GLY A 102 -1.86 14.50 8.67
CA GLY A 102 -2.17 14.39 10.10
C GLY A 102 -1.79 15.64 10.90
N VAL A 103 -0.63 16.24 10.63
CA VAL A 103 -0.16 17.47 11.31
C VAL A 103 -1.07 18.66 11.01
N THR A 104 -1.65 18.72 9.80
CA THR A 104 -2.59 19.79 9.42
C THR A 104 -4.00 19.64 10.01
N SER A 105 -4.32 18.50 10.63
CA SER A 105 -5.62 18.27 11.27
C SER A 105 -5.86 19.22 12.44
N SER A 106 -7.07 19.78 12.54
CA SER A 106 -7.52 20.57 13.71
C SER A 106 -7.98 19.69 14.87
N CYS A 107 -8.32 18.42 14.60
CA CYS A 107 -8.79 17.47 15.60
C CYS A 107 -7.59 16.84 16.33
N ILE A 108 -7.36 17.20 17.60
CA ILE A 108 -6.19 16.74 18.40
C ILE A 108 -6.10 15.21 18.46
N TRP A 109 -7.21 14.52 18.73
CA TRP A 109 -7.22 13.05 18.79
C TRP A 109 -6.89 12.39 17.45
N SER A 110 -7.48 12.87 16.35
CA SER A 110 -7.16 12.41 14.99
C SER A 110 -5.69 12.65 14.67
N LYS A 111 -5.20 13.87 14.93
CA LYS A 111 -3.80 14.25 14.72
C LYS A 111 -2.83 13.27 15.37
N TRP A 112 -2.98 13.00 16.66
CA TRP A 112 -2.06 12.11 17.37
C TRP A 112 -2.13 10.68 16.86
N ILE A 113 -3.34 10.14 16.62
CA ILE A 113 -3.51 8.79 16.07
C ILE A 113 -2.85 8.68 14.69
N THR A 114 -3.12 9.63 13.79
CA THR A 114 -2.54 9.64 12.44
C THR A 114 -1.02 9.79 12.50
N VAL A 115 -0.49 10.76 13.24
CA VAL A 115 0.95 11.03 13.29
C VAL A 115 1.72 9.87 13.92
N ILE A 116 1.31 9.42 15.11
CA ILE A 116 2.00 8.33 15.81
C ILE A 116 1.85 7.02 15.03
N GLY A 117 0.65 6.72 14.52
CA GLY A 117 0.36 5.51 13.76
C GLY A 117 1.27 5.37 12.54
N HIS A 118 1.37 6.41 11.71
CA HIS A 118 2.20 6.37 10.51
C HIS A 118 3.71 6.42 10.84
N ILE A 119 4.15 7.11 11.91
CA ILE A 119 5.56 7.04 12.36
C ILE A 119 5.93 5.60 12.74
N VAL A 120 5.07 4.92 13.50
CA VAL A 120 5.29 3.53 13.92
C VAL A 120 5.34 2.61 12.71
N LEU A 121 4.41 2.73 11.77
CA LEU A 121 4.38 1.89 10.57
C LEU A 121 5.58 2.13 9.66
N ALA A 122 5.96 3.39 9.42
CA ALA A 122 7.18 3.75 8.70
C ALA A 122 8.43 3.17 9.38
N SER A 123 8.57 3.36 10.69
CA SER A 123 9.71 2.84 11.45
C SER A 123 9.80 1.31 11.38
N LEU A 124 8.66 0.61 11.50
CA LEU A 124 8.62 -0.84 11.37
C LEU A 124 9.00 -1.31 9.96
N LEU A 125 8.48 -0.63 8.93
CA LEU A 125 8.81 -0.92 7.53
C LEU A 125 10.31 -0.73 7.28
N TRP A 126 10.86 0.42 7.65
CA TRP A 126 12.26 0.76 7.49
C TRP A 126 13.19 -0.21 8.22
N ASN A 127 12.91 -0.48 9.50
CA ASN A 127 13.75 -1.36 10.31
C ASN A 127 13.76 -2.80 9.77
N HIS A 128 12.59 -3.32 9.39
CA HIS A 128 12.50 -4.65 8.82
C HIS A 128 13.19 -4.69 7.44
N ALA A 129 12.99 -3.69 6.59
CA ALA A 129 13.65 -3.60 5.28
C ALA A 129 15.18 -3.63 5.37
N ASN A 130 15.77 -2.93 6.36
CA ASN A 130 17.22 -2.91 6.58
C ASN A 130 17.80 -4.22 7.12
N SER A 131 16.96 -5.07 7.74
CA SER A 131 17.38 -6.33 8.36
C SER A 131 17.44 -7.52 7.40
N ILE A 132 16.95 -7.36 6.16
CA ILE A 132 16.73 -8.47 5.25
C ILE A 132 17.94 -8.75 4.36
N ASP A 133 18.29 -10.03 4.26
CA ASP A 133 19.20 -10.51 3.23
C ASP A 133 18.47 -10.67 1.89
N LEU A 134 18.71 -9.72 0.98
CA LEU A 134 18.14 -9.72 -0.37
C LEU A 134 18.71 -10.83 -1.26
N LYS A 135 19.69 -11.62 -0.83
CA LYS A 135 20.14 -12.82 -1.57
C LYS A 135 19.28 -14.04 -1.25
N ASN A 136 18.59 -14.02 -0.11
CA ASN A 136 17.76 -15.12 0.34
C ASN A 136 16.31 -14.96 -0.13
N LYS A 137 15.88 -15.81 -1.07
CA LYS A 137 14.51 -15.80 -1.60
C LYS A 137 13.45 -15.96 -0.51
N ASN A 138 13.69 -16.80 0.51
CA ASN A 138 12.74 -17.01 1.59
C ASN A 138 12.59 -15.75 2.47
N ALA A 139 13.67 -15.00 2.67
CA ALA A 139 13.63 -13.74 3.41
C ALA A 139 12.78 -12.69 2.66
N ILE A 140 12.94 -12.59 1.33
CA ILE A 140 12.14 -11.70 0.49
C ILE A 140 10.66 -12.08 0.49
N THR A 141 10.35 -13.37 0.31
CA THR A 141 8.96 -13.85 0.37
C THR A 141 8.34 -13.58 1.74
N SER A 142 9.09 -13.80 2.82
CA SER A 142 8.63 -13.51 4.19
C SER A 142 8.35 -12.02 4.38
N PHE A 143 9.18 -11.15 3.81
CA PHE A 143 8.95 -9.72 3.86
C PHE A 143 7.76 -9.25 3.01
N TYR A 144 7.56 -9.84 1.83
CA TYR A 144 6.34 -9.63 1.05
C TYR A 144 5.09 -9.97 1.88
N MET A 145 5.11 -11.10 2.59
CA MET A 145 4.02 -11.47 3.51
C MET A 145 3.89 -10.48 4.67
N PHE A 146 5.01 -9.97 5.19
CA PHE A 146 5.01 -8.92 6.22
C PHE A 146 4.33 -7.64 5.72
N MET A 147 4.52 -7.22 4.46
CA MET A 147 3.93 -5.98 3.92
C MET A 147 2.40 -5.94 3.92
N TRP A 148 1.73 -7.09 3.97
CA TRP A 148 0.28 -7.12 4.16
C TRP A 148 -0.15 -6.60 5.53
N LYS A 149 0.69 -6.74 6.57
CA LYS A 149 0.39 -6.26 7.92
C LYS A 149 0.23 -4.73 8.00
N PRO A 150 1.20 -3.90 7.55
CA PRO A 150 1.01 -2.46 7.51
C PRO A 150 -0.16 -2.07 6.61
N PHE A 151 -0.35 -2.72 5.46
CA PHE A 151 -1.51 -2.46 4.60
C PHE A 151 -2.86 -2.67 5.30
N TYR A 152 -3.01 -3.74 6.09
CA TYR A 152 -4.22 -3.94 6.89
C TYR A 152 -4.33 -2.98 8.07
N ALA A 153 -3.21 -2.57 8.68
CA ALA A 153 -3.22 -1.54 9.71
C ALA A 153 -3.72 -0.18 9.17
N GLU A 154 -3.42 0.15 7.92
CA GLU A 154 -3.91 1.37 7.27
C GLU A 154 -5.43 1.42 7.15
N TYR A 155 -6.10 0.29 6.90
CA TYR A 155 -7.58 0.24 6.93
C TYR A 155 -8.18 0.61 8.29
N LEU A 156 -7.41 0.51 9.38
CA LEU A 156 -7.85 0.92 10.71
C LEU A 156 -7.54 2.39 11.00
N ILE A 157 -6.38 2.90 10.54
CA ILE A 157 -5.90 4.25 10.87
C ILE A 157 -6.50 5.31 9.94
N ILE A 158 -6.57 5.05 8.64
CA ILE A 158 -7.01 6.03 7.63
C ILE A 158 -8.44 6.55 7.84
N PRO A 159 -9.43 5.72 8.23
CA PRO A 159 -10.78 6.22 8.52
C PRO A 159 -10.84 7.24 9.66
N LEU A 160 -9.80 7.29 10.51
CA LEU A 160 -9.71 8.22 11.62
C LEU A 160 -9.11 9.58 11.21
N VAL A 161 -8.56 9.69 9.99
CA VAL A 161 -7.96 10.92 9.46
C VAL A 161 -9.04 11.96 9.17
N ARG A 162 -9.01 13.07 9.90
CA ARG A 162 -9.92 14.23 9.75
C ARG A 162 -9.20 15.52 9.42
#